data_AF-A0A0J0XB20-F1
#
_entry.id   AF-A0A0J0XB20-F1
#
_cell.length_a   1.000
_cell.length_b   1.000
_cell.length_c   1.000
_cell.angle_alpha   90.00
_cell.angle_beta   90.00
_cell.angle_gamma   90.00
#
_symmetry.space_group_name_H-M   'P 1'
#
loop_
_entity.id
_entity.type
_entity.pdbx_description
1 polymer ?
#
loop_
_entity_poly.entity_id
_entity_poly.type
_entity_poly.pdbx_seq_one_letter_code
_entity_poly.pdbx_strand_id
1 'polypeptide(L)' 'MLRPFVDSRQGNWVTCLPALEFAYNSSVQASTGKTPFELDLGYQPRSPQNALVGDV' A
#
# COMPACT_ATOMS: atom_id res chain seq x y z
N MET A 1 8.38 4.88 -6.65
CA MET A 1 8.66 3.47 -6.31
C MET A 1 7.74 2.54 -7.12
N LEU A 2 7.88 2.45 -8.44
CA LEU A 2 7.11 1.52 -9.30
C LEU A 2 8.02 0.53 -10.04
N ARG A 3 9.22 0.99 -10.39
CA ARG A 3 10.23 0.26 -11.17
C ARG A 3 10.52 -1.18 -10.75
N PRO A 4 10.57 -1.54 -9.45
CA PRO A 4 10.83 -2.93 -9.07
C PRO A 4 9.60 -3.86 -9.15
N PHE A 5 8.39 -3.31 -9.31
CA PHE A 5 7.14 -4.08 -9.26
C PHE A 5 6.52 -4.34 -10.64
N VAL A 6 6.97 -3.59 -11.65
CA VAL A 6 6.48 -3.70 -13.02
C VAL A 6 7.32 -4.70 -13.81
N ASP A 7 6.73 -5.33 -14.83
CA ASP A 7 7.45 -6.26 -15.72
C ASP A 7 8.59 -5.53 -16.45
N SER A 8 9.51 -6.28 -17.06
CA SER A 8 10.66 -5.71 -17.78
C SER A 8 10.28 -4.75 -18.92
N ARG A 9 9.06 -4.88 -19.46
CA ARG A 9 8.47 -4.03 -20.50
C ARG A 9 7.59 -2.92 -19.92
N GLN A 10 7.47 -2.85 -18.59
CA GLN A 10 6.65 -1.93 -17.81
C GLN A 10 5.17 -1.93 -18.24
N GLY A 11 4.67 -3.03 -18.81
CA GLY A 11 3.33 -3.09 -19.41
C GLY A 11 2.19 -3.28 -18.40
N ASN A 12 2.50 -3.77 -17.21
CA ASN A 12 1.53 -4.11 -16.16
C ASN A 12 1.41 -3.05 -15.05
N TRP A 13 1.99 -1.85 -15.25
CA TRP A 13 2.05 -0.83 -14.20
C TRP A 13 0.68 -0.42 -13.66
N VAL A 14 -0.34 -0.36 -14.52
CA VAL A 14 -1.72 -0.06 -14.13
C VAL A 14 -2.25 -1.10 -13.16
N THR A 15 -1.99 -2.38 -13.43
CA THR A 15 -2.42 -3.50 -12.58
C THR A 15 -1.70 -3.49 -11.22
N CYS A 16 -0.47 -3.01 -11.17
CA CYS A 16 0.31 -2.88 -9.94
C CYS A 16 -0.08 -1.65 -9.09
N LEU A 17 -0.74 -0.65 -9.70
CA LEU A 17 -0.98 0.65 -9.07
C LEU A 17 -1.81 0.55 -7.78
N PRO A 18 -2.95 -0.20 -7.72
CA PRO A 18 -3.75 -0.26 -6.50
C PRO A 18 -3.00 -0.90 -5.33
N ALA A 19 -2.22 -1.96 -5.60
CA ALA A 19 -1.42 -2.63 -4.58
C ALA A 19 -0.31 -1.74 -4.06
N LEU A 20 0.35 -0.98 -4.96
CA LEU A 20 1.40 -0.05 -4.57
C LEU A 20 0.86 1.14 -3.77
N GLU A 21 -0.25 1.72 -4.21
CA GLU A 21 -0.90 2.82 -3.51
C GLU A 21 -1.24 2.42 -2.07
N PHE A 22 -1.85 1.24 -1.90
CA PHE A 22 -2.13 0.71 -0.58
C PHE A 22 -0.84 0.51 0.24
N ALA A 23 0.17 -0.13 -0.33
CA ALA A 23 1.44 -0.36 0.36
C ALA A 23 2.09 0.97 0.81
N TYR A 24 2.09 1.97 -0.06
CA TYR A 24 2.63 3.30 0.25
C TYR A 24 1.83 4.00 1.36
N ASN A 25 0.50 4.03 1.25
CA ASN A 25 -0.37 4.68 2.22
C ASN A 25 -0.44 3.95 3.57
N SER A 26 -0.07 2.67 3.58
CA SER A 26 0.03 1.83 4.78
C SER A 26 1.39 1.88 5.48
N SER A 27 2.41 2.47 4.86
CA SER A 27 3.78 2.50 5.38
C SER A 27 4.06 3.75 6.22
N VAL A 28 4.76 3.57 7.33
CA VAL A 28 5.14 4.68 8.22
C VAL A 28 6.14 5.59 7.51
N GLN A 29 5.81 6.88 7.41
CA GLN A 29 6.68 7.87 6.80
C GLN A 29 7.63 8.46 7.84
N ALA A 30 8.93 8.50 7.52
CA ALA A 30 9.97 8.93 8.46
C ALA A 30 9.82 10.39 8.95
N SER A 31 9.22 11.26 8.13
CA SER A 31 9.03 12.68 8.47
C SER A 31 7.93 12.92 9.49
N THR A 32 6.89 12.07 9.53
CA THR A 32 5.72 12.23 10.39
C THR A 32 5.62 11.17 11.47
N GLY A 33 6.34 10.05 11.32
CA GLY A 33 6.23 8.88 12.19
C GLY A 33 4.89 8.16 12.11
N LYS A 34 4.06 8.46 11.10
CA LYS A 34 2.71 7.90 10.91
C LYS A 34 2.52 7.43 9.48
N THR A 35 1.52 6.57 9.25
CA THR A 35 1.13 6.20 7.89
C THR A 35 0.30 7.32 7.24
N PRO A 36 0.35 7.49 5.91
CA PRO A 36 -0.55 8.42 5.22
C PRO A 36 -2.03 8.14 5.50
N PHE A 37 -2.44 6.88 5.60
CA PHE A 37 -3.82 6.54 5.97
C PHE A 37 -4.21 7.02 7.37
N GLU A 38 -3.32 6.89 8.37
CA GLU A 38 -3.58 7.42 9.70
C GLU A 38 -3.71 8.95 9.71
N LEU A 39 -2.98 9.63 8.84
CA LEU A 39 -3.01 11.09 8.74
C LEU A 39 -4.25 11.60 8.00
N ASP A 40 -4.69 10.91 6.95
CA ASP A 40 -5.81 11.33 6.10
C ASP A 40 -7.16 10.82 6.61
N LEU A 41 -7.24 9.53 6.98
CA LEU A 41 -8.48 8.87 7.40
C LEU A 41 -8.63 8.81 8.92
N GLY A 42 -7.56 9.05 9.67
CA GLY A 42 -7.53 8.92 11.13
C GLY A 42 -7.40 7.47 11.63
N TYR A 43 -7.28 6.49 10.74
CA TYR A 43 -7.07 5.08 11.08
C TYR A 43 -6.30 4.36 9.95
N GLN A 44 -5.76 3.18 10.25
CA GLN A 44 -5.11 2.31 9.28
C GLN A 44 -6.11 1.29 8.71
N PRO A 45 -6.45 1.33 7.41
CA PRO A 45 -7.24 0.30 6.75
C PRO A 45 -6.58 -1.08 6.82
N ARG A 46 -7.37 -2.12 7.06
CA ARG A 46 -6.89 -3.51 6.99
C ARG A 46 -6.57 -3.88 5.54
N SER A 47 -5.46 -4.58 5.34
CA SER A 47 -5.13 -5.12 4.02
C SER A 47 -6.15 -6.19 3.61
N PRO A 48 -6.42 -6.37 2.31
CA PRO A 48 -7.29 -7.44 1.84
C PRO A 48 -6.82 -8.82 2.32
N GLN A 49 -5.52 -9.03 2.45
CA GLN A 49 -4.95 -10.29 2.98
C GLN A 49 -5.33 -10.52 4.44
N ASN A 50 -5.34 -9.47 5.27
CA ASN A 50 -5.75 -9.54 6.67
C ASN A 50 -7.28 -9.59 6.84
N ALA A 51 -8.05 -9.22 5.82
CA ALA A 51 -9.51 -9.40 5.84
C ALA A 51 -9.93 -10.84 5.49
N LEU A 52 -9.09 -11.56 4.73
CA LEU A 52 -9.33 -12.93 4.29
C LEU A 52 -8.85 -13.97 5.31
N VAL A 53 -7.72 -13.71 5.98
CA VAL A 53 -7.31 -14.43 7.18
C VAL A 53 -8.08 -13.79 8.33
N GLY A 54 -9.27 -14.32 8.65
CA GLY A 54 -9.99 -13.90 9.85
C GLY A 54 -9.06 -13.98 11.06
N ASP A 55 -9.09 -12.92 11.88
CA ASP A 55 -8.21 -12.73 13.04
C ASP A 55 -8.11 -14.03 13.87
N VAL A 56 -6.93 -14.65 13.86
CA VAL A 56 -6.52 -15.69 14.81
C VAL A 56 -5.96 -15.08 16.08
#